data_AF-A0A8T4ING6-F1
#
_entry.id   AF-A0A8T4ING6-F1
#
_cell.length_a   1.000
_cell.length_b   1.000
_cell.length_c   1.000
_cell.angle_alpha   90.00
_cell.angle_beta   90.00
_cell.angle_gamma   90.00
#
_symmetry.space_group_name_H-M   'P 1'
#
loop_
_entity.id
_entity.type
_entity.pdbx_description
1 polymer ?
#
loop_
_entity_poly.entity_id
_entity_poly.type
_entity_poly.pdbx_seq_one_letter_code
_entity_poly.pdbx_strand_id
1 'polypeptide(L)'
;PFRYINRLRAGDTVEIETSKARYVYAVERTVPRTTPGDGTVLRPVPYSSVHKQQRMDGPGYYLTLTTCTPEYTSTYRLVVWGRLKSVEPR
;
A
#
# COMPACT_ATOMS: atom_id res chain seq x y z
N PRO A 1 -1.28 -9.92 -10.52
CA PRO A 1 -1.74 -8.51 -10.65
C PRO A 1 -0.65 -7.47 -10.32
N PHE A 2 0.16 -7.68 -9.27
CA PHE A 2 1.02 -6.62 -8.70
C PHE A 2 2.46 -6.56 -9.22
N ARG A 3 2.72 -6.97 -10.46
CA ARG A 3 4.09 -6.96 -11.02
C ARG A 3 4.70 -5.55 -11.05
N TYR A 4 3.88 -4.54 -11.36
CA TYR A 4 4.36 -3.17 -11.62
C TYR A 4 3.94 -2.14 -10.59
N ILE A 5 3.53 -2.55 -9.37
CA ILE A 5 3.21 -1.58 -8.31
C ILE A 5 4.43 -0.79 -7.85
N ASN A 6 5.65 -1.26 -8.16
CA ASN A 6 6.91 -0.53 -7.97
C ASN A 6 7.02 0.74 -8.84
N ARG A 7 6.20 0.86 -9.88
CA ARG A 7 6.16 2.05 -10.75
C ARG A 7 5.27 3.15 -10.19
N LEU A 8 4.37 2.83 -9.25
CA LEU A 8 3.50 3.82 -8.64
C LEU A 8 4.32 4.90 -7.91
N ARG A 9 3.81 6.12 -7.95
CA ARG A 9 4.38 7.32 -7.35
C ARG A 9 3.35 7.98 -6.44
N ALA A 10 3.82 8.83 -5.53
CA ALA A 10 2.93 9.59 -4.67
C ALA A 10 1.95 10.41 -5.52
N GLY A 11 0.66 10.30 -5.22
CA GLY A 11 -0.43 10.91 -5.97
C GLY A 11 -1.11 10.00 -7.00
N ASP A 12 -0.48 8.91 -7.45
CA ASP A 12 -1.11 7.94 -8.34
C ASP A 12 -2.32 7.30 -7.67
N THR A 13 -3.37 6.97 -8.44
CA THR A 13 -4.63 6.49 -7.88
C THR A 13 -4.83 4.99 -8.04
N VAL A 14 -5.49 4.40 -7.05
CA VAL A 14 -5.99 3.03 -7.07
C VAL A 14 -7.49 3.07 -6.79
N GLU A 15 -8.28 2.55 -7.71
CA GLU A 15 -9.73 2.52 -7.60
C GLU A 15 -10.20 1.12 -7.20
N ILE A 16 -11.09 1.06 -6.21
CA ILE A 16 -11.77 -0.15 -5.78
C ILE A 16 -13.26 0.06 -6.01
N GLU A 17 -13.82 -0.70 -6.94
CA GLU A 17 -15.26 -0.69 -7.21
C GLU A 17 -15.94 -1.83 -6.45
N THR A 18 -17.05 -1.49 -5.80
CA THR A 18 -17.95 -2.43 -5.16
C THR A 18 -19.35 -2.29 -5.76
N SER A 19 -20.30 -3.11 -5.30
CA SER A 19 -21.70 -2.94 -5.69
C SER A 19 -22.33 -1.65 -5.16
N LYS A 20 -21.76 -1.04 -4.10
CA LYS A 20 -22.35 0.12 -3.41
C LYS A 20 -21.66 1.45 -3.69
N ALA A 21 -20.36 1.41 -3.98
CA ALA A 21 -19.54 2.61 -4.15
C ALA A 21 -18.22 2.31 -4.87
N ARG A 22 -17.62 3.37 -5.44
CA ARG A 22 -16.23 3.44 -5.88
C ARG A 22 -15.39 4.16 -4.83
N TYR A 23 -14.27 3.57 -4.47
CA TYR A 23 -13.30 4.13 -3.52
C TYR A 23 -12.01 4.45 -4.25
N VAL A 24 -11.56 5.71 -4.19
CA VAL A 24 -10.32 6.15 -4.82
C VAL A 24 -9.28 6.36 -3.73
N TYR A 25 -8.16 5.65 -3.81
CA TYR A 25 -7.01 5.82 -2.93
C TYR A 25 -5.88 6.49 -3.68
N ALA A 26 -5.23 7.49 -3.10
CA ALA A 26 -4.00 8.07 -3.64
C ALA A 26 -2.79 7.45 -2.95
N VAL A 27 -1.81 6.98 -3.72
CA VAL A 27 -0.53 6.46 -3.23
C VAL A 27 0.18 7.57 -2.46
N GLU A 28 0.73 7.22 -1.30
CA GLU A 28 1.42 8.18 -0.42
C GLU A 28 2.87 7.73 -0.17
N ARG A 29 3.09 6.45 0.11
CA ARG A 29 4.41 5.91 0.47
C ARG A 29 4.63 4.52 -0.10
N THR A 30 5.90 4.17 -0.30
CA THR A 30 6.32 2.85 -0.77
C THR A 30 7.50 2.37 0.07
N VAL A 31 7.46 1.10 0.48
CA VAL A 31 8.58 0.39 1.09
C VAL A 31 9.11 -0.58 0.04
N PRO A 32 10.21 -0.25 -0.69
CA PRO A 32 10.67 -1.05 -1.83
C PRO A 32 10.99 -2.50 -1.48
N ARG A 33 11.39 -2.74 -0.22
CA ARG A 33 11.80 -4.04 0.27
C ARG A 33 11.67 -4.12 1.80
N THR A 34 10.83 -5.00 2.32
CA THR A 34 10.81 -5.40 3.73
C THR A 34 10.86 -6.93 3.87
N THR A 35 10.96 -7.46 5.09
CA THR A 35 10.96 -8.90 5.34
C THR A 35 9.56 -9.50 5.17
N PRO A 36 9.43 -10.78 4.82
CA PRO A 36 8.12 -11.45 4.77
C PRO A 36 7.37 -11.44 6.11
N GLY A 37 8.09 -11.32 7.23
CA GLY A 37 7.53 -11.27 8.59
C GLY A 37 7.17 -9.88 9.10
N ASP A 38 7.36 -8.81 8.30
CA ASP A 38 7.05 -7.43 8.70
C ASP A 38 5.52 -7.16 8.68
N GLY A 39 4.79 -7.78 9.61
CA GLY A 39 3.33 -7.64 9.70
C GLY A 39 2.86 -6.25 10.12
N THR A 40 3.75 -5.37 10.57
CA THR A 40 3.39 -3.99 10.96
C THR A 40 2.89 -3.15 9.79
N VAL A 41 3.25 -3.55 8.56
CA VAL A 41 2.82 -2.87 7.33
C VAL A 41 1.32 -2.97 7.05
N LEU A 42 0.61 -3.85 7.78
CA LEU A 42 -0.84 -4.06 7.67
C LEU A 42 -1.60 -3.49 8.87
N ARG A 43 -0.95 -2.78 9.80
CA ARG A 43 -1.60 -2.19 10.98
C ARG A 43 -2.59 -1.09 10.55
N PRO A 44 -3.59 -0.75 11.40
CA PRO A 44 -4.55 0.33 11.11
C PRO A 44 -3.90 1.68 10.82
N VAL A 45 -2.74 1.97 11.43
CA VAL A 45 -1.83 3.04 11.02
C VAL A 45 -0.54 2.35 10.55
N PRO A 46 -0.37 2.11 9.24
CA PRO A 46 0.73 1.29 8.73
C PRO A 46 2.11 1.88 8.99
N TYR A 47 3.06 1.02 9.32
CA TYR A 47 4.49 1.36 9.38
C TYR A 47 5.34 0.11 9.12
N SER A 48 6.62 0.29 8.78
CA SER A 48 7.56 -0.82 8.67
C SER A 48 8.44 -0.91 9.91
N SER A 49 8.48 -2.07 10.55
CA SER A 49 9.40 -2.32 11.68
C SER A 49 10.87 -2.40 11.24
N VAL A 50 11.09 -2.76 9.96
CA VAL A 50 12.41 -2.84 9.32
C VAL A 50 12.90 -1.45 8.88
N HIS A 51 11.99 -0.60 8.38
CA HIS A 51 12.30 0.77 7.94
C HIS A 51 11.58 1.77 8.82
N LYS A 52 12.17 2.13 9.96
CA LYS A 52 11.55 2.98 10.99
C LYS A 52 11.04 4.35 10.50
N GLN A 53 11.62 4.87 9.41
CA GLN A 53 11.20 6.13 8.80
C GLN A 53 9.94 6.00 7.91
N GLN A 54 9.59 4.77 7.50
CA GLN A 54 8.43 4.50 6.66
C GLN A 54 7.21 4.24 7.55
N ARG A 55 6.37 5.27 7.72
CA ARG A 55 5.12 5.21 8.46
C ARG A 55 4.07 6.17 7.89
N MET A 56 2.81 5.85 8.10
CA MET A 56 1.70 6.79 7.90
C MET A 56 1.51 7.66 9.15
N ASP A 57 1.03 8.88 8.96
CA ASP A 57 1.14 9.95 9.96
C ASP A 57 -0.04 10.05 10.96
N GLY A 58 -0.91 9.03 11.04
CA GLY A 58 -1.99 8.97 12.04
C GLY A 58 -3.15 8.07 11.64
N PRO A 59 -4.28 8.09 12.38
CA PRO A 59 -5.51 7.41 11.98
C PRO A 59 -6.01 7.85 10.60
N GLY A 60 -6.51 6.92 9.80
CA GLY A 60 -7.01 7.18 8.46
C GLY A 60 -7.52 5.92 7.77
N TYR A 61 -7.99 6.09 6.54
CA TYR A 61 -8.44 4.99 5.69
C TYR A 61 -7.35 4.66 4.69
N TYR A 62 -6.67 3.54 4.91
CA TYR A 62 -5.50 3.15 4.14
C TYR A 62 -5.78 1.94 3.25
N LEU A 63 -5.12 1.92 2.10
CA LEU A 63 -4.97 0.75 1.25
C LEU A 63 -3.52 0.29 1.34
N THR A 64 -3.32 -1.02 1.55
CA THR A 64 -1.98 -1.63 1.51
C THR A 64 -1.92 -2.66 0.40
N LEU A 65 -1.00 -2.47 -0.54
CA LEU A 65 -0.69 -3.45 -1.59
C LEU A 65 0.64 -4.12 -1.26
N THR A 66 0.68 -5.45 -1.25
CA THR A 66 1.90 -6.21 -0.96
C THR A 66 2.19 -7.23 -2.06
N THR A 67 3.45 -7.40 -2.42
CA THR A 67 3.89 -8.40 -3.39
C THR A 67 5.29 -8.90 -3.07
N CYS A 68 5.68 -10.05 -3.63
CA CYS A 68 7.05 -10.54 -3.55
C CYS A 68 8.02 -9.64 -4.33
N THR A 69 9.26 -9.55 -3.86
CA THR A 69 10.35 -8.83 -4.55
C THR A 69 11.71 -9.45 -4.18
N PRO A 70 12.73 -9.41 -5.07
CA PRO A 70 12.66 -9.06 -6.50
C PRO A 70 11.77 -9.98 -7.34
N GLU A 71 11.51 -9.62 -8.60
CA GLU A 71 10.75 -10.45 -9.55
C GLU A 71 11.29 -11.89 -9.58
N TYR A 72 10.38 -12.87 -9.70
CA TYR A 72 10.67 -14.30 -9.71
C TYR A 72 11.24 -14.89 -8.41
N THR A 73 11.25 -14.13 -7.31
CA THR A 73 11.66 -14.61 -5.99
C THR A 73 10.61 -14.29 -4.93
N SER A 74 10.76 -14.86 -3.73
CA SER A 74 9.89 -14.58 -2.57
C SER A 74 10.67 -14.10 -1.34
N THR A 75 11.94 -13.70 -1.52
CA THR A 75 12.88 -13.36 -0.45
C THR A 75 12.40 -12.18 0.39
N TYR A 76 11.81 -11.17 -0.26
CA TYR A 76 11.33 -9.96 0.39
C TYR A 76 9.90 -9.61 -0.05
N ARG A 77 9.37 -8.54 0.52
CA ARG A 77 8.09 -7.94 0.14
C ARG A 77 8.27 -6.48 -0.27
N LEU A 78 7.62 -6.10 -1.36
CA LEU A 78 7.38 -4.71 -1.75
C LEU A 78 6.02 -4.32 -1.19
N VAL A 79 5.95 -3.13 -0.58
CA VAL A 79 4.71 -2.59 -0.02
C VAL A 79 4.43 -1.19 -0.58
N VAL A 80 3.19 -0.94 -0.99
CA VAL A 80 2.69 0.39 -1.35
C VAL A 80 1.52 0.73 -0.43
N TRP A 81 1.55 1.93 0.14
CA TRP A 81 0.44 2.48 0.91
C TRP A 81 -0.23 3.61 0.15
N GLY A 82 -1.57 3.57 0.12
CA GLY A 82 -2.41 4.67 -0.31
C GLY A 82 -3.38 5.12 0.77
N ARG A 83 -3.84 6.35 0.68
CA ARG A 83 -4.86 6.95 1.57
C ARG A 83 -6.12 7.24 0.78
N LEU A 84 -7.29 7.00 1.37
CA LEU A 84 -8.57 7.28 0.75
C LEU A 84 -8.66 8.77 0.38
N LYS A 85 -8.97 9.04 -0.87
CA LYS A 85 -9.12 10.37 -1.47
C LYS A 85 -10.59 10.73 -1.65
N SER A 86 -11.40 9.80 -2.16
CA SER A 86 -12.83 10.02 -2.38
C SER A 86 -13.62 8.72 -2.33
N VAL A 87 -14.93 8.87 -2.07
CA VAL A 87 -15.93 7.80 -2.16
C VAL A 87 -17.08 8.31 -3.00
N GLU A 88 -17.44 7.56 -4.03
CA GLU A 88 -18.56 7.86 -4.91
C GLU A 88 -19.61 6.74 -4.76
N PRO A 89 -20.76 7.02 -4.12
CA PRO A 89 -21.88 6.08 -4.08
C PRO A 89 -22.40 5.74 -5.48
N ARG A 90 -22.92 4.52 -5.62
CA ARG A 90 -23.47 4.01 -6.88
C ARG A 90 -24.99 4.00 -6.89
#